data_AF-A0A1H3XJM7-F1
#
_entry.id   AF-A0A1H3XJM7-F1
#
_cell.length_a   1.000
_cell.length_b   1.000
_cell.length_c   1.000
_cell.angle_alpha   90.00
_cell.angle_beta   90.00
_cell.angle_gamma   90.00
#
_symmetry.space_group_name_H-M   'P 1'
#
loop_
_entity.id
_entity.type
_entity.pdbx_description
1 polymer ?
#
loop_
_entity_poly.entity_id
_entity_poly.type
_entity_poly.pdbx_seq_one_letter_code
_entity_poly.pdbx_strand_id
1 'polypeptide(L)'
;MTTQALNLYEVLKNRLNDASAKAVVTYLKECMKAMVAKETDTKISHLATKEDLVIVNTKITSIKEDLIILETKLTKMILETKTELMKWTFIFIMGQTAVIAGLIKLFLQQ
;
A
#
# COMPACT_ATOMS: atom_id res chain seq x y z
N MET A 1 -9.21 -43.83 19.27
CA MET A 1 -7.87 -43.59 18.70
C MET A 1 -8.02 -43.40 17.20
N THR A 2 -7.28 -42.50 16.56
CA THR A 2 -7.29 -42.39 15.10
C THR A 2 -6.72 -43.68 14.49
N THR A 3 -7.28 -44.14 13.37
CA THR A 3 -6.95 -45.43 12.73
C THR A 3 -5.45 -45.64 12.51
N GLN A 4 -4.71 -44.54 12.27
CA GLN A 4 -3.26 -44.53 12.10
C GLN A 4 -2.48 -44.76 13.40
N ALA A 5 -2.96 -44.24 14.54
CA ALA A 5 -2.33 -44.46 15.85
C ALA A 5 -2.49 -45.91 16.32
N LEU A 6 -3.58 -46.57 15.92
CA LEU A 6 -3.83 -47.99 16.22
C LEU A 6 -2.87 -48.89 15.43
N ASN A 7 -2.72 -48.65 14.12
CA ASN A 7 -1.77 -49.37 13.27
C ASN A 7 -0.32 -49.19 13.75
N LEU A 8 0.07 -47.97 14.16
CA LEU A 8 1.41 -47.72 14.69
C LEU A 8 1.64 -48.45 16.01
N TYR A 9 0.64 -48.49 16.89
CA TYR A 9 0.69 -49.24 18.14
C TYR A 9 0.83 -50.75 17.89
N GLU A 10 0.07 -51.32 16.95
CA GLU A 10 0.17 -52.75 16.60
C GLU A 10 1.56 -53.12 16.06
N VAL A 11 2.13 -52.29 15.19
CA VAL A 11 3.50 -52.49 14.66
C VAL A 11 4.55 -52.40 15.77
N LEU A 12 4.40 -51.43 16.68
CA LEU A 12 5.34 -51.25 17.80
C LEU A 12 5.20 -52.35 18.85
N LYS A 13 3.99 -52.83 19.13
CA LYS A 13 3.72 -53.93 20.06
C LYS A 13 4.33 -55.26 19.63
N ASN A 14 4.47 -55.50 18.32
CA ASN A 14 5.16 -56.68 17.79
C ASN A 14 6.69 -56.64 17.95
N ARG A 15 7.27 -55.47 18.27
CA ARG A 15 8.73 -55.24 18.36
C ARG A 15 9.18 -54.76 19.75
N LEU A 16 8.25 -54.30 20.59
CA LEU A 16 8.47 -53.71 21.92
C LEU A 16 7.45 -54.28 22.91
N ASN A 17 7.68 -54.10 24.22
CA ASN A 17 6.66 -54.40 25.22
C ASN A 17 5.47 -53.42 25.11
N ASP A 18 4.31 -53.84 25.65
CA ASP A 18 3.04 -53.12 25.55
C ASP A 18 3.08 -51.69 26.15
N ALA A 19 3.82 -51.51 27.24
CA ALA A 19 4.03 -50.21 27.88
C ALA A 19 4.92 -49.28 27.04
N SER A 20 5.99 -49.80 26.45
CA SER A 20 6.91 -49.03 25.60
C SER A 20 6.23 -48.61 24.28
N ALA A 21 5.47 -49.51 23.66
CA ALA A 21 4.71 -49.20 22.44
C ALA A 21 3.66 -48.09 22.69
N LYS A 22 2.99 -48.13 23.85
CA LYS A 22 2.00 -47.12 24.24
C LYS A 22 2.63 -45.77 24.56
N ALA A 23 3.81 -45.75 25.19
CA ALA A 23 4.56 -44.53 25.48
C ALA A 23 4.98 -43.79 24.19
N VAL A 24 5.48 -44.52 23.20
CA VAL A 24 5.92 -43.94 21.91
C VAL A 24 4.74 -43.35 21.13
N VAL A 25 3.61 -44.05 21.07
CA VAL A 25 2.41 -43.55 20.36
C VAL A 25 1.84 -42.31 21.06
N THR A 26 1.91 -42.27 22.40
CA THR A 26 1.44 -41.11 23.18
C THR A 26 2.34 -39.90 22.94
N TYR A 27 3.66 -40.08 23.02
CA TYR A 27 4.64 -39.03 22.73
C TYR A 27 4.51 -38.49 21.30
N LEU A 28 4.34 -39.37 20.31
CA LEU A 28 4.17 -38.96 18.92
C LEU A 28 2.89 -38.14 18.73
N LYS A 29 1.81 -38.53 19.40
CA LYS A 29 0.53 -37.80 19.34
C LYS A 29 0.64 -36.41 19.97
N GLU A 30 1.34 -36.29 21.10
CA GLU A 30 1.59 -34.99 21.74
C GLU A 30 2.49 -34.10 20.87
N CYS A 31 3.53 -34.67 20.27
CA CYS A 31 4.43 -33.97 19.36
C CYS A 31 3.70 -33.45 18.10
N MET A 32 2.87 -34.29 17.48
CA MET A 32 2.03 -33.87 16.34
C MET A 32 1.05 -32.77 16.72
N LYS A 33 0.42 -32.85 17.89
CA LYS A 33 -0.50 -31.81 18.38
C LYS A 33 0.23 -30.48 18.58
N ALA A 34 1.43 -30.51 19.15
CA ALA A 34 2.26 -29.32 19.33
C ALA A 34 2.72 -28.73 17.98
N MET A 35 3.03 -29.58 17.00
CA MET A 35 3.44 -29.14 15.66
C MET A 35 2.29 -28.46 14.90
N VAL A 36 1.09 -29.03 14.97
CA VAL A 36 -0.12 -28.43 14.38
C VAL A 36 -0.48 -27.11 15.08
N ALA A 37 -0.36 -27.03 16.40
CA ALA A 37 -0.57 -25.79 17.15
C ALA A 37 0.42 -24.69 16.72
N LYS A 38 1.70 -25.04 16.59
CA LYS A 38 2.73 -24.09 16.12
C LYS A 38 2.48 -23.63 14.69
N GLU A 39 2.10 -24.53 13.79
CA GLU A 39 1.83 -24.20 12.39
C GLU A 39 0.58 -23.31 12.26
N THR A 40 -0.46 -23.59 13.05
CA THR A 40 -1.67 -22.74 13.10
C THR A 40 -1.36 -21.36 13.66
N ASP A 41 -0.57 -21.24 14.73
CA ASP A 41 -0.12 -19.93 15.25
C ASP A 41 0.69 -19.13 14.22
N THR A 42 1.61 -19.78 13.49
CA THR A 42 2.37 -19.09 12.42
C THR A 42 1.50 -18.66 11.24
N LYS A 43 0.46 -19.43 10.93
CA LYS A 43 -0.50 -19.04 9.88
C LYS A 43 -1.39 -17.91 10.36
N ILE A 44 -1.83 -17.93 11.61
CA ILE A 44 -2.62 -16.85 12.22
C ILE A 44 -1.81 -15.55 12.28
N SER A 45 -0.51 -15.60 12.62
CA SER A 45 0.33 -14.40 12.65
C SER A 45 0.61 -13.80 11.26
N HIS A 46 0.49 -14.59 10.20
CA HIS A 46 0.64 -14.12 8.82
C HIS A 46 -0.68 -13.64 8.20
N LEU A 47 -1.82 -13.94 8.81
CA LEU A 47 -3.10 -13.40 8.37
C LEU A 47 -3.20 -11.95 8.86
N ALA A 48 -3.26 -11.00 7.92
CA ALA A 48 -3.51 -9.60 8.23
C ALA A 48 -4.79 -9.48 9.08
N THR A 49 -4.67 -8.84 10.24
CA THR A 49 -5.81 -8.70 11.16
C THR A 49 -6.82 -7.75 10.52
N LYS A 50 -8.11 -7.88 10.84
CA LYS A 50 -9.13 -6.93 10.36
C LYS A 50 -8.77 -5.47 10.66
N GLU A 51 -8.03 -5.25 11.75
CA GLU A 51 -7.50 -3.95 12.16
C GLU A 51 -6.45 -3.41 11.17
N ASP A 52 -5.53 -4.24 10.66
CA ASP A 52 -4.55 -3.84 9.64
C ASP A 52 -5.23 -3.40 8.35
N LEU A 53 -6.29 -4.11 7.94
CA LEU A 53 -7.11 -3.73 6.78
C LEU A 53 -7.80 -2.38 6.97
N VAL A 54 -8.28 -2.08 8.19
CA VAL A 54 -8.86 -0.77 8.51
C VAL A 54 -7.79 0.34 8.47
N ILE A 55 -6.60 0.08 9.00
CA ILE A 55 -5.47 1.03 8.94
C ILE A 55 -5.06 1.29 7.49
N VAL A 56 -5.00 0.26 6.65
CA VAL A 56 -4.69 0.42 5.22
C VAL A 56 -5.78 1.21 4.51
N ASN A 57 -7.05 0.90 4.74
CA ASN A 57 -8.17 1.63 4.12
C ASN A 57 -8.22 3.10 4.53
N THR A 58 -8.01 3.40 5.81
CA THR A 58 -7.96 4.79 6.31
C THR A 58 -6.81 5.57 5.67
N LYS A 59 -5.61 4.99 5.56
CA LYS A 59 -4.48 5.59 4.85
C LYS A 59 -4.76 5.77 3.36
N ILE A 60 -5.43 4.82 2.71
CA ILE A 60 -5.82 4.95 1.30
C ILE A 60 -6.78 6.13 1.11
N THR A 61 -7.75 6.30 2.01
CA THR A 61 -8.70 7.42 1.94
C THR A 61 -7.98 8.75 2.14
N SER A 62 -7.09 8.87 3.13
CA SER A 62 -6.34 10.12 3.35
C SER A 62 -5.42 10.45 2.15
N ILE A 63 -4.74 9.46 1.58
CA ILE A 63 -3.90 9.65 0.39
C ILE A 63 -4.73 10.13 -0.81
N LYS A 64 -5.95 9.61 -0.98
CA LYS A 64 -6.86 10.06 -2.04
C LYS A 64 -7.28 11.51 -1.84
N GLU A 65 -7.59 11.91 -0.61
CA GLU A 65 -7.94 13.30 -0.28
C GLU A 65 -6.76 14.23 -0.56
N ASP A 66 -5.56 13.88 -0.11
CA ASP A 66 -4.33 14.66 -0.36
C ASP A 66 -4.04 14.79 -1.85
N LEU A 67 -4.27 13.74 -2.64
CA LEU A 67 -4.10 13.76 -4.09
C LEU A 67 -5.06 14.76 -4.75
N ILE A 68 -6.34 14.75 -4.37
CA ILE A 68 -7.35 15.69 -4.89
C ILE A 68 -6.96 17.13 -4.54
N ILE A 69 -6.50 17.37 -3.31
CA ILE A 69 -6.05 18.70 -2.87
C ILE A 69 -4.84 19.15 -3.71
N LEU A 70 -3.89 18.25 -3.95
CA LEU A 70 -2.68 18.55 -4.73
C LEU A 70 -3.00 18.84 -6.19
N GLU A 71 -3.85 18.03 -6.83
CA GLU A 71 -4.32 18.24 -8.20
C GLU A 71 -5.07 19.58 -8.34
N THR A 72 -5.91 19.90 -7.36
CA THR A 72 -6.64 21.17 -7.32
C THR A 72 -5.68 22.35 -7.17
N LYS A 73 -4.71 22.26 -6.26
CA LYS A 73 -3.70 23.30 -6.06
C LYS A 73 -2.83 23.50 -7.30
N LEU A 74 -2.42 22.41 -7.95
CA LEU A 74 -1.65 22.46 -9.19
C LEU A 74 -2.44 23.12 -10.32
N THR A 75 -3.71 22.73 -10.49
CA THR A 75 -4.60 23.33 -11.50
C THR A 75 -4.79 24.83 -11.24
N LYS A 76 -4.98 25.22 -9.97
CA LYS A 76 -5.09 26.63 -9.57
C LYS A 76 -3.82 27.41 -9.89
N MET A 77 -2.64 26.90 -9.51
CA MET A 77 -1.36 27.54 -9.80
C MET A 77 -1.11 27.69 -11.30
N ILE A 78 -1.47 26.68 -12.11
CA ILE A 78 -1.38 26.75 -13.56
C ILE A 78 -2.29 27.87 -14.10
N LEU A 79 -3.51 27.96 -13.60
CA LEU A 79 -4.46 28.98 -14.03
C LEU A 79 -3.99 30.39 -13.64
N GLU A 80 -3.55 30.58 -12.40
CA GLU A 80 -2.99 31.84 -11.90
C GLU A 80 -1.76 32.26 -12.73
N THR A 81 -0.83 31.33 -12.97
CA THR A 81 0.36 31.59 -13.79
C THR A 81 -0.02 31.96 -15.23
N LYS A 82 -0.97 31.24 -15.84
CA LYS A 82 -1.46 31.57 -17.20
C LYS A 82 -2.10 32.95 -17.25
N THR A 83 -2.93 33.28 -16.26
CA THR A 83 -3.58 34.60 -16.17
C THR A 83 -2.55 35.71 -15.97
N GLU A 84 -1.54 35.49 -15.12
CA GLU A 84 -0.48 36.46 -14.90
C GLU A 84 0.37 36.68 -16.16
N LEU A 85 0.77 35.60 -16.84
CA LEU A 85 1.47 35.68 -18.12
C LEU A 85 0.64 36.45 -19.17
N MET A 86 -0.67 36.24 -19.22
CA MET A 86 -1.56 36.96 -20.13
C MET A 86 -1.60 38.47 -19.83
N LYS A 87 -1.69 38.86 -18.55
CA LYS A 87 -1.65 40.27 -18.13
C LYS A 87 -0.34 40.93 -18.56
N TRP A 88 0.80 40.28 -18.30
CA TRP A 88 2.11 40.80 -18.68
C TRP A 88 2.28 40.89 -20.20
N THR A 89 1.78 39.91 -20.94
CA THR A 89 1.80 39.92 -22.41
C THR A 89 0.99 41.09 -22.97
N PHE A 90 -0.16 41.39 -22.39
CA PHE A 90 -1.00 42.52 -22.81
C PHE A 90 -0.29 43.87 -22.59
N ILE A 91 0.30 44.08 -21.41
CA ILE A 91 1.07 45.30 -21.09
C ILE A 91 2.27 45.43 -22.05
N PHE A 92 2.95 44.32 -22.32
CA PHE A 92 4.08 44.29 -23.24
C PHE A 92 3.69 44.71 -24.66
N ILE A 93 2.59 44.16 -25.20
CA ILE A 93 2.08 44.53 -26.52
C ILE A 93 1.70 46.02 -26.57
N MET A 94 1.01 46.53 -25.54
CA MET A 94 0.67 47.96 -25.44
C MET A 94 1.91 48.87 -25.37
N GLY A 95 2.97 48.42 -24.68
CA GLY A 95 4.25 49.12 -24.68
C GLY A 95 4.87 49.18 -26.07
N GLN A 96 4.88 48.05 -26.80
CA GLN A 96 5.41 47.99 -28.16
C GLN A 96 4.63 48.88 -29.13
N THR A 97 3.29 48.90 -29.06
CA THR A 97 2.47 49.75 -29.94
C THR A 97 2.73 51.23 -29.69
N ALA A 98 2.90 51.65 -28.43
CA ALA A 98 3.26 53.02 -28.08
C ALA A 98 4.64 53.41 -28.61
N VAL A 99 5.63 52.54 -28.49
CA VAL A 99 6.99 52.77 -29.03
C VAL A 99 6.95 52.88 -30.56
N ILE A 100 6.25 51.98 -31.25
CA ILE A 100 6.13 52.01 -32.72
C ILE A 100 5.44 53.31 -33.17
N ALA A 101 4.33 53.69 -32.52
CA ALA A 101 3.64 54.94 -32.83
C ALA A 101 4.52 56.18 -32.60
N GLY A 102 5.31 56.17 -31.53
CA GLY A 102 6.29 57.23 -31.23
C GLY A 102 7.38 57.33 -32.31
N LEU A 103 7.92 56.19 -32.75
CA LEU A 103 8.90 56.13 -33.84
C LEU A 103 8.31 56.65 -35.16
N ILE A 104 7.11 56.20 -35.54
CA ILE A 104 6.43 56.66 -36.77
C ILE A 104 6.24 58.19 -36.74
N LYS A 105 5.78 58.74 -35.61
CA LYS A 105 5.61 60.19 -35.46
C LYS A 105 6.93 60.95 -35.60
N LEU A 106 8.02 60.42 -35.00
CA LEU A 106 9.34 61.04 -35.09
C LEU A 106 9.88 61.02 -36.53
N PHE A 107 9.69 59.93 -37.26
CA PHE A 107 10.07 59.83 -38.68
C PHE A 107 9.22 60.70 -39.61
N LEU A 108 7.95 60.99 -39.28
CA LEU A 108 7.09 61.90 -40.04
C LEU A 108 7.36 63.39 -39.74
N GLN A 109 8.03 63.70 -38.62
CA GLN A 109 8.40 65.08 -38.24
C GLN A 109 9.86 65.44 -38.59
N GLN A 110 10.65 64.52 -39.13
CA GLN A 110 11.92 64.80 -39.83
C GLN A 110 11.67 65.05 -41.31
#